data_AF-A0AB74EV75-F1
#
_entry.id   AF-A0AB74EV75-F1
#
_cell.length_a   1.000
_cell.length_b   1.000
_cell.length_c   1.000
_cell.angle_alpha   90.00
_cell.angle_beta   90.00
_cell.angle_gamma   90.00
#
_symmetry.space_group_name_H-M   'P 1'
#
loop_
_entity.id
_entity.type
_entity.pdbx_description
1 polymer ?
#
loop_
_entity_poly.entity_id
_entity_poly.type
_entity_poly.pdbx_seq_one_letter_code
_entity_poly.pdbx_strand_id
1 'polypeptide(L)'
;MDTTNVTVRMDKKLKEEADALFSELGLTTNAAINALVRQAVRDGSVTFKIKKTPDHLDSLIEEGYEDFLKRKGRPAKEFFAEMQEKYGE
;
A
#
# COMPACT_ATOMS: atom_id res chain seq x y z
N MET A 1 6.76 29.66 15.26
CA MET A 1 6.58 28.20 15.37
C MET A 1 7.79 27.68 16.12
N ASP A 2 7.61 27.16 17.33
CA ASP A 2 8.69 26.48 18.06
C ASP A 2 9.09 25.23 17.29
N THR A 3 10.32 25.23 16.78
CA THR A 3 10.93 24.08 16.10
C THR A 3 11.97 23.49 17.03
N THR A 4 11.84 22.21 17.35
CA THR A 4 12.84 21.47 18.13
C THR A 4 13.68 20.62 17.20
N ASN A 5 15.00 20.67 17.36
CA ASN A 5 15.91 19.81 16.61
C ASN A 5 15.83 18.37 17.11
N VAL A 6 15.64 17.42 16.19
CA VAL A 6 15.60 15.98 16.49
C VAL A 6 16.65 15.28 15.64
N THR A 7 17.50 14.48 16.28
CA THR A 7 18.53 13.67 15.59
C THR A 7 18.11 12.21 15.60
N VAL A 8 17.89 11.63 14.42
CA VAL A 8 17.55 10.21 14.24
C VAL A 8 18.73 9.50 13.57
N ARG A 9 19.19 8.40 14.17
CA ARG A 9 20.20 7.52 13.56
C ARG A 9 19.50 6.49 12.70
N MET A 10 19.96 6.33 11.48
CA MET A 10 19.45 5.36 10.51
C MET A 10 20.61 4.79 9.70
N ASP A 11 20.44 3.57 9.21
CA ASP A 11 21.40 2.96 8.29
C ASP A 11 21.52 3.78 7.01
N LYS A 12 22.74 3.82 6.46
CA LYS A 12 23.01 4.60 5.24
C LYS A 12 22.17 4.12 4.05
N LYS A 13 22.03 2.80 3.87
CA LYS A 13 21.23 2.22 2.79
C LYS A 13 19.74 2.57 2.94
N LEU A 14 19.22 2.43 4.16
CA LEU A 14 17.83 2.78 4.47
C LEU A 14 17.52 4.26 4.18
N LYS A 15 18.48 5.14 4.49
CA LYS A 15 18.36 6.57 4.15
C LYS A 15 18.28 6.78 2.65
N GLU A 16 19.17 6.17 1.87
CA GLU A 16 19.19 6.32 0.41
C GLU A 16 17.89 5.80 -0.22
N GLU A 17 17.37 4.66 0.25
CA GLU A 17 16.07 4.13 -0.17
C GLU A 17 14.91 5.08 0.18
N ALA A 18 14.90 5.63 1.38
CA ALA A 18 13.88 6.58 1.82
C ALA A 18 13.93 7.90 1.02
N ASP A 19 15.12 8.46 0.79
CA ASP A 19 15.30 9.68 0.01
C ASP A 19 14.84 9.46 -1.45
N ALA A 20 15.12 8.30 -2.05
CA ALA A 20 14.63 7.98 -3.39
C ALA A 20 13.10 7.88 -3.44
N LEU A 21 12.49 7.11 -2.51
CA LEU A 21 11.04 6.93 -2.43
C LEU A 21 10.30 8.25 -2.21
N PHE A 22 10.77 9.08 -1.28
CA PHE A 22 10.12 10.36 -1.00
C PHE A 22 10.35 11.37 -2.13
N SER A 23 11.50 11.32 -2.80
CA SER A 23 11.75 12.18 -3.98
C SER A 23 10.80 11.86 -5.14
N GLU A 24 10.49 10.58 -5.39
CA GLU A 24 9.48 10.17 -6.38
C GLU A 24 8.09 10.75 -6.06
N LEU A 25 7.79 10.90 -4.76
CA LEU A 25 6.55 11.50 -4.26
C LEU A 25 6.61 13.05 -4.18
N GLY A 26 7.73 13.66 -4.55
CA GLY A 26 7.95 15.12 -4.46
C GLY A 26 8.13 15.64 -3.04
N LEU A 27 8.53 14.79 -2.10
CA LEU A 27 8.71 15.10 -0.68
C LEU A 27 10.17 15.02 -0.28
N THR A 28 10.58 15.88 0.67
CA THR A 28 11.85 15.70 1.35
C THR A 28 11.70 14.68 2.49
N THR A 29 12.76 13.97 2.82
CA THR A 29 12.78 13.01 3.94
C THR A 29 12.32 13.64 5.25
N ASN A 30 12.71 14.89 5.53
CA ASN A 30 12.25 15.61 6.72
C ASN A 30 10.74 15.91 6.68
N ALA A 31 10.19 16.30 5.52
CA ALA A 31 8.76 16.54 5.37
C ALA A 31 7.94 15.24 5.58
N ALA A 32 8.42 14.13 5.00
CA ALA A 32 7.80 12.82 5.15
C ALA A 32 7.80 12.34 6.62
N ILE A 33 8.94 12.45 7.32
CA ILE A 33 9.05 12.09 8.74
C ILE A 33 8.09 12.93 9.60
N ASN A 34 8.03 14.25 9.38
CA ASN A 34 7.12 15.12 10.12
C ASN A 34 5.65 14.77 9.85
N ALA A 35 5.29 14.41 8.62
CA ALA A 35 3.93 13.97 8.28
C ALA A 35 3.57 12.65 8.98
N LEU A 36 4.48 11.67 8.98
CA LEU A 36 4.31 10.39 9.67
C LEU A 36 4.12 10.55 11.18
N VAL A 37 4.95 11.37 11.82
CA VAL A 37 4.83 11.63 13.27
C VAL A 37 3.50 12.32 13.58
N ARG A 38 3.07 13.30 12.77
CA ARG A 38 1.76 13.94 12.94
C ARG A 38 0.61 12.96 12.77
N GLN A 39 0.72 12.03 11.83
CA GLN A 39 -0.28 10.99 11.64
C GLN A 39 -0.35 10.05 12.86
N ALA A 40 0.81 9.61 13.36
CA ALA A 40 0.87 8.76 14.55
C ALA A 40 0.26 9.43 15.79
N VAL A 41 0.50 10.73 15.98
CA VAL A 41 -0.11 11.51 17.07
C VAL A 41 -1.63 11.64 16.88
N ARG A 42 -2.10 11.85 15.65
CA ARG A 42 -3.53 11.99 15.34
C ARG A 42 -4.29 10.69 15.56
N ASP A 43 -3.73 9.57 15.11
CA ASP A 43 -4.39 8.26 15.14
C ASP A 43 -4.17 7.54 16.47
N GLY A 44 -3.33 8.09 17.36
CA GLY A 44 -2.94 7.48 18.63
C GLY A 44 -2.22 6.13 18.46
N SER A 45 -1.74 5.82 17.26
CA SER A 45 -1.13 4.53 16.92
C SER A 45 0.00 4.71 15.91
N VAL A 46 1.08 3.94 16.09
CA VAL A 46 2.17 3.82 15.12
C VAL A 46 1.91 2.56 14.30
N THR A 47 0.95 2.65 13.38
CA THR A 47 0.59 1.51 12.52
C THR A 47 1.32 1.64 11.18
N PHE A 48 2.32 0.80 10.95
CA PHE A 48 2.93 0.66 9.62
C PHE A 48 2.02 -0.22 8.77
N LYS A 49 1.34 0.38 7.78
CA LYS A 49 0.62 -0.42 6.78
C LYS A 49 1.66 -1.24 6.02
N ILE A 50 1.68 -2.55 6.23
CA ILE A 50 2.46 -3.49 5.43
C ILE A 50 1.84 -3.49 4.04
N LYS A 51 2.30 -2.59 3.17
CA LYS A 51 1.96 -2.62 1.76
C LYS A 51 2.94 -3.56 1.07
N LYS A 52 2.52 -4.81 0.90
CA LYS A 52 2.98 -5.61 -0.24
C LYS A 52 2.36 -4.95 -1.49
N THR A 53 3.16 -4.70 -2.50
CA THR A 53 2.87 -3.88 -3.69
C THR A 53 1.54 -4.23 -4.41
N PRO A 54 1.06 -3.33 -5.28
CA PRO A 54 -0.12 -3.50 -6.15
C PRO A 54 -0.03 -4.65 -7.16
N ASP A 55 1.07 -5.41 -7.20
CA ASP A 55 1.30 -6.47 -8.18
C ASP A 55 0.18 -7.52 -8.19
N HIS A 56 -0.45 -7.79 -7.03
CA HIS A 56 -1.58 -8.71 -7.00
C HIS A 56 -2.80 -8.15 -7.74
N LEU A 57 -3.06 -6.85 -7.60
CA LEU A 57 -4.23 -6.23 -8.22
C LEU A 57 -4.06 -6.13 -9.73
N ASP A 58 -2.87 -5.75 -10.18
CA ASP A 58 -2.55 -5.68 -11.61
C ASP A 58 -2.55 -7.07 -12.26
N SER A 59 -1.99 -8.09 -11.58
CA SER A 59 -2.06 -9.49 -12.04
C SER A 59 -3.49 -10.01 -12.12
N LEU A 60 -4.34 -9.68 -11.13
CA LEU A 60 -5.75 -10.08 -11.12
C LEU A 60 -6.57 -9.39 -12.22
N ILE A 61 -6.27 -8.13 -12.52
CA ILE A 61 -6.91 -7.38 -13.61
C ILE A 61 -6.53 -7.99 -14.96
N GLU A 62 -5.25 -8.36 -15.14
CA GLU A 62 -4.77 -8.98 -16.37
C GLU A 62 -5.34 -10.39 -16.57
N GLU A 63 -5.40 -11.21 -15.52
CA GLU A 63 -6.06 -12.52 -15.54
C GLU A 63 -7.55 -12.42 -15.91
N GLY A 64 -8.28 -11.47 -15.28
CA GLY A 64 -9.69 -11.22 -15.58
C GLY A 64 -9.92 -10.76 -17.02
N TYR A 65 -8.99 -9.99 -17.59
CA TYR A 65 -9.05 -9.55 -18.98
C TYR A 65 -8.81 -10.70 -19.97
N GLU A 66 -7.87 -11.60 -19.68
CA GLU A 66 -7.64 -12.80 -20.49
C GLU A 66 -8.85 -13.75 -20.50
N ASP A 67 -9.47 -13.96 -19.35
CA ASP A 67 -10.65 -14.82 -19.23
C ASP A 67 -11.86 -14.26 -19.98
N PHE A 68 -11.99 -12.93 -20.02
CA PHE A 68 -12.98 -12.26 -20.87
C PHE A 68 -12.72 -12.51 -22.37
N LEU A 69 -11.48 -12.34 -22.84
CA LEU A 69 -11.11 -12.57 -24.25
C LEU A 69 -11.30 -14.04 -24.66
N LYS A 70 -11.02 -14.99 -23.76
CA LYS A 70 -11.21 -16.43 -23.98
C LYS A 70 -12.69 -16.87 -23.90
N ARG A 71 -13.64 -15.93 -23.73
CA ARG A 71 -15.09 -16.19 -23.51
C ARG A 71 -15.35 -17.14 -22.34
N LYS A 72 -14.45 -17.17 -21.35
CA LYS A 72 -14.62 -17.89 -20.07
C LYS A 72 -15.40 -17.08 -19.04
N GLY A 73 -16.04 -15.98 -19.47
CA GLY A 73 -16.91 -15.19 -18.62
C GLY A 73 -18.03 -16.05 -18.03
N ARG A 74 -18.04 -16.20 -16.72
CA ARG A 74 -19.11 -16.88 -15.97
C ARG A 74 -20.12 -15.84 -15.46
N PRO A 75 -21.43 -16.13 -15.47
CA PRO A 75 -22.42 -15.24 -14.90
C PRO A 75 -22.12 -14.96 -13.43
N ALA A 76 -22.19 -13.68 -13.03
CA ALA A 76 -21.91 -13.26 -11.65
C ALA A 76 -22.74 -14.04 -10.62
N LYS A 77 -23.99 -14.37 -10.95
CA LYS A 77 -24.90 -15.16 -10.10
C LYS A 77 -24.34 -16.55 -9.76
N GLU A 78 -23.73 -17.22 -10.73
CA GLU A 78 -23.15 -18.55 -10.54
C GLU A 78 -21.82 -18.48 -9.78
N PHE A 79 -21.04 -17.41 -9.98
CA PHE A 79 -19.83 -17.14 -9.20
C PHE A 79 -20.14 -16.92 -7.72
N PHE A 80 -21.09 -16.03 -7.41
CA PHE A 80 -21.43 -15.73 -6.02
C PHE A 80 -22.13 -16.91 -5.33
N ALA A 81 -22.89 -17.73 -6.05
CA ALA A 81 -23.44 -18.97 -5.51
C ALA A 81 -22.34 -19.98 -5.11
N GLU A 82 -21.34 -20.20 -5.97
CA GLU A 82 -20.21 -21.09 -5.65
C GLU A 82 -19.37 -20.56 -4.47
N MET A 83 -19.11 -19.25 -4.44
CA MET A 83 -18.35 -18.63 -3.36
C MET A 83 -19.06 -18.75 -2.00
N GLN A 84 -20.39 -18.60 -1.97
CA GLN A 84 -21.20 -18.74 -0.77
C GLN A 84 -21.26 -20.20 -0.28
N GLU A 85 -21.26 -21.17 -1.19
CA GLU A 85 -21.22 -22.60 -0.84
C GLU A 85 -19.84 -23.03 -0.31
N LYS A 86 -18.77 -22.43 -0.83
CA LYS A 86 -17.38 -22.80 -0.53
C LYS A 86 -16.78 -22.09 0.68
N TYR A 87 -17.22 -20.86 0.96
CA TYR A 87 -16.65 -20.00 2.02
C TYR A 87 -17.71 -19.43 2.97
N GLY A 88 -18.97 -19.85 2.84
CA GLY A 88 -20.04 -19.47 3.77
C GLY A 88 -19.97 -20.29 5.06
N GLU A 89 -19.11 -19.89 5.99
CA GLU A 89 -19.34 -20.01 7.43
C GLU A 89 -19.63 -18.63 8.03
#